data_AF-A0A4R1AVW9-F1
#
_entry.id   AF-A0A4R1AVW9-F1
#
_cell.length_a   1.000
_cell.length_b   1.000
_cell.length_c   1.000
_cell.angle_alpha   90.00
_cell.angle_beta   90.00
_cell.angle_gamma   90.00
#
_symmetry.space_group_name_H-M   'P 1'
#
loop_
_entity.id
_entity.type
_entity.pdbx_description
1 polymer ?
#
loop_
_entity_poly.entity_id
_entity_poly.type
_entity_poly.pdbx_seq_one_letter_code
_entity_poly.pdbx_strand_id
1 'polypeptide(L)'
;MLNWGFGIVMAIQFIFLVVLWTNRKFDVRSFVYLLIYLVLFAFAGYHLLISMNTFEYPTGMGSEKASFNIAIAGILWTLSILFLLLSIFRLVRTRN
;
A
#
# COMPACT_ATOMS: atom_id res chain seq x y z
N MET A 1 -11.14 13.22 -8.63
CA MET A 1 -11.75 12.55 -7.44
C MET A 1 -10.93 11.37 -6.95
N LEU A 2 -10.40 10.52 -7.84
CA LEU A 2 -9.67 9.30 -7.48
C LEU A 2 -8.41 9.54 -6.62
N ASN A 3 -7.58 10.53 -6.96
CA ASN A 3 -6.37 10.86 -6.20
C ASN A 3 -6.69 11.26 -4.75
N TRP A 4 -7.75 12.04 -4.56
CA TRP A 4 -8.22 12.46 -3.24
C TRP A 4 -8.75 11.28 -2.42
N GLY A 5 -9.54 10.40 -3.05
CA GLY A 5 -10.04 9.19 -2.41
C GLY A 5 -8.90 8.28 -1.92
N PHE A 6 -7.89 8.06 -2.77
CA PHE A 6 -6.71 7.30 -2.37
C PHE A 6 -5.94 7.97 -1.23
N GLY A 7 -5.75 9.29 -1.29
CA GLY A 7 -5.10 10.05 -0.21
C GLY A 7 -5.81 9.90 1.14
N ILE A 8 -7.15 9.94 1.15
CA ILE A 8 -7.95 9.73 2.37
C ILE A 8 -7.75 8.31 2.91
N VAL A 9 -7.79 7.28 2.05
CA VAL A 9 -7.56 5.89 2.48
C VAL A 9 -6.17 5.71 3.08
N MET A 10 -5.15 6.30 2.47
CA MET A 10 -3.77 6.26 3.00
C MET A 10 -3.64 6.98 4.34
N ALA A 11 -4.29 8.14 4.48
CA ALA A 11 -4.31 8.88 5.75
C ALA A 11 -4.98 8.08 6.86
N ILE A 12 -6.12 7.43 6.57
CA ILE A 12 -6.83 6.57 7.51
C ILE A 12 -5.94 5.40 7.93
N GLN A 13 -5.30 4.70 6.98
CA GLN A 13 -4.38 3.60 7.29
C GLN A 13 -3.21 4.05 8.19
N PHE A 14 -2.65 5.24 7.92
CA PHE A 14 -1.58 5.80 8.74
C PHE A 14 -2.04 6.12 10.16
N ILE A 15 -3.24 6.70 10.32
CA ILE A 15 -3.84 6.95 11.64
C ILE A 15 -4.02 5.63 12.39
N PHE A 16 -4.55 4.59 11.74
CA PHE A 16 -4.69 3.27 12.34
C PHE A 16 -3.35 2.71 12.79
N LEU A 17 -2.29 2.85 12.00
CA LEU A 17 -0.94 2.41 12.36
C LEU A 17 -0.42 3.12 13.61
N VAL A 18 -0.59 4.45 13.69
CA VAL A 18 -0.18 5.26 14.86
C VAL A 18 -0.98 4.88 16.10
N VAL A 19 -2.30 4.72 15.97
CA VAL A 19 -3.18 4.31 17.07
C VAL A 19 -2.82 2.91 17.56
N LEU A 20 -2.59 1.96 16.64
CA LEU A 20 -2.14 0.62 16.96
C LEU A 20 -0.84 0.72 17.80
N TRP A 21 0.16 1.44 17.28
CA TRP A 21 1.47 1.58 17.91
C TRP A 21 1.39 2.13 19.32
N THR A 22 0.63 3.20 19.51
CA THR A 22 0.48 3.88 20.81
C THR A 22 -0.21 2.99 21.84
N ASN A 23 -1.22 2.21 21.44
CA ASN A 23 -2.06 1.44 22.36
C ASN A 23 -1.48 0.08 22.75
N ARG A 24 -0.75 -0.59 21.85
CA ARG A 24 -0.33 -1.98 22.08
C ARG A 24 1.17 -2.19 22.11
N LYS A 25 1.99 -1.16 21.83
CA LYS A 25 3.47 -1.18 21.91
C LYS A 25 4.08 -2.52 21.45
N PHE A 26 3.70 -2.99 20.27
CA PHE A 26 4.13 -4.31 19.79
C PHE A 26 5.62 -4.34 19.47
N ASP A 27 6.14 -5.56 19.26
CA ASP A 27 7.50 -5.80 18.78
C ASP A 27 7.87 -4.86 17.61
N VAL A 28 9.02 -4.20 17.75
CA VAL A 28 9.61 -3.30 16.76
C VAL A 28 9.66 -3.97 15.39
N ARG A 29 9.91 -5.27 15.31
CA ARG A 29 9.97 -6.00 14.03
C ARG A 29 8.61 -6.07 13.33
N SER A 30 7.52 -6.28 14.07
CA SER A 30 6.16 -6.26 13.51
C SER A 30 5.79 -4.87 13.01
N PHE A 31 6.24 -3.82 13.71
CA PHE A 31 6.07 -2.44 13.28
C PHE A 31 6.83 -2.13 11.99
N VAL A 32 8.10 -2.56 11.89
CA VAL A 32 8.89 -2.43 10.66
C VAL A 32 8.19 -3.10 9.48
N TYR A 33 7.62 -4.30 9.65
CA TYR A 33 6.86 -4.96 8.59
C TYR A 33 5.59 -4.19 8.19
N LEU A 34 4.86 -3.59 9.14
CA LEU A 34 3.71 -2.74 8.80
C LEU A 34 4.13 -1.48 8.04
N LEU A 35 5.27 -0.89 8.40
CA LEU A 35 5.79 0.29 7.73
C LEU A 35 6.21 -0.04 6.30
N ILE A 36 6.90 -1.16 6.09
CA ILE A 36 7.22 -1.67 4.74
C ILE A 36 5.95 -1.94 3.94
N TYR A 37 4.94 -2.60 4.53
CA TYR A 37 3.63 -2.79 3.90
C TYR A 37 3.03 -1.46 3.44
N LEU A 38 2.99 -0.46 4.32
CA LEU A 38 2.33 0.83 4.04
C LEU A 38 3.05 1.58 2.91
N VAL A 39 4.38 1.56 2.90
CA VAL A 39 5.19 2.15 1.82
C VAL A 39 4.91 1.43 0.49
N LEU A 40 5.03 0.11 0.45
CA LEU A 40 4.80 -0.67 -0.78
C LEU A 40 3.38 -0.51 -1.31
N PHE A 41 2.40 -0.51 -0.42
CA PHE A 41 1.00 -0.30 -0.78
C PHE A 41 0.76 1.12 -1.33
N ALA A 42 1.41 2.14 -0.75
CA ALA A 42 1.35 3.51 -1.26
C ALA A 42 1.89 3.61 -2.70
N PHE A 43 3.07 3.02 -2.96
CA PHE A 43 3.66 2.99 -4.30
C PHE A 43 2.81 2.19 -5.29
N ALA A 44 2.25 1.04 -4.87
CA ALA A 44 1.34 0.26 -5.69
C ALA A 44 0.11 1.09 -6.12
N GLY A 45 -0.52 1.76 -5.16
CA GLY A 45 -1.65 2.64 -5.43
C GLY A 45 -1.30 3.82 -6.33
N TYR A 46 -0.12 4.43 -6.14
CA TYR A 46 0.38 5.50 -7.00
C TYR A 46 0.54 5.07 -8.47
N HIS A 47 1.15 3.92 -8.73
CA HIS A 47 1.26 3.39 -10.10
C HIS A 47 -0.11 3.04 -10.70
N LEU A 48 -1.02 2.50 -9.89
CA LEU A 48 -2.38 2.23 -10.32
C LEU A 48 -3.13 3.52 -10.70
N LEU A 49 -2.96 4.58 -9.90
CA LEU A 49 -3.48 5.93 -10.19
C LEU A 49 -2.93 6.52 -11.49
N ILE A 50 -1.63 6.38 -11.75
CA ILE A 50 -1.02 6.79 -13.02
C ILE A 50 -1.72 6.07 -14.18
N SER A 51 -1.86 4.74 -14.08
CA SER A 51 -2.49 3.94 -15.13
C SER A 51 -3.92 4.37 -15.41
N MET A 52 -4.71 4.60 -14.37
CA MET A 52 -6.10 5.05 -14.49
C MET A 52 -6.20 6.44 -15.13
N ASN A 53 -5.33 7.37 -14.73
CA ASN A 53 -5.32 8.72 -15.30
C ASN A 53 -4.83 8.75 -16.77
N THR A 54 -4.00 7.79 -17.20
CA THR A 54 -3.62 7.67 -18.63
C THR A 54 -4.79 7.31 -19.55
N PHE A 55 -5.85 6.70 -19.03
CA PHE A 55 -7.07 6.46 -19.82
C PHE A 55 -7.92 7.72 -20.00
N GLU A 56 -7.84 8.69 -19.08
CA GLU A 56 -8.59 9.95 -19.17
C GLU A 56 -8.00 10.93 -20.21
N TYR A 57 -6.69 10.82 -20.50
CA TYR A 57 -5.99 11.66 -21.48
C TYR A 57 -5.19 10.80 -22.47
N PRO A 58 -5.86 10.22 -23.50
CA PRO A 58 -5.22 9.28 -24.40
C PRO A 58 -4.12 9.97 -25.22
N THR A 59 -2.88 9.53 -25.00
CA THR A 59 -1.74 9.80 -25.89
C THR A 59 -1.50 8.59 -26.78
N GLY A 60 -0.79 8.73 -27.91
CA GLY A 60 -0.57 7.63 -28.87
C GLY A 60 0.06 6.36 -28.27
N MET A 61 0.70 6.45 -27.10
CA MET A 61 1.28 5.34 -26.33
C MET A 61 0.62 5.17 -24.94
N GLY A 62 -0.64 5.58 -24.79
CA GLY A 62 -1.33 5.58 -23.49
C GLY A 62 -1.56 4.18 -22.92
N SER A 63 -1.93 3.21 -23.77
CA SER A 63 -2.21 1.83 -23.36
C SER A 63 -0.97 1.07 -22.87
N GLU A 64 0.17 1.27 -23.51
CA GLU A 64 1.47 0.69 -23.14
C GLU A 64 1.94 1.21 -21.78
N LYS A 65 1.84 2.53 -21.56
CA LYS A 65 2.15 3.14 -20.26
C LYS A 65 1.18 2.67 -19.17
N ALA A 66 -0.10 2.57 -19.47
CA ALA A 66 -1.11 2.11 -18.53
C ALA A 66 -0.88 0.65 -18.10
N SER A 67 -0.66 -0.25 -19.06
CA SER A 67 -0.40 -1.67 -18.80
C SER A 67 0.90 -1.90 -18.02
N PHE A 68 1.97 -1.17 -18.35
CA PHE A 68 3.23 -1.24 -17.59
C PHE A 68 3.06 -0.83 -16.13
N ASN A 69 2.35 0.28 -15.88
CA ASN A 69 2.07 0.74 -14.52
C ASN A 69 1.16 -0.23 -13.75
N ILE A 70 0.19 -0.88 -14.41
CA ILE A 70 -0.63 -1.92 -13.78
C ILE A 70 0.23 -3.11 -13.35
N ALA A 71 1.16 -3.56 -14.19
CA ALA A 71 2.06 -4.66 -13.85
C ALA A 71 2.91 -4.33 -12.62
N ILE A 72 3.51 -3.13 -12.58
CA ILE A 72 4.27 -2.66 -11.42
C ILE A 72 3.39 -2.58 -10.17
N ALA A 73 2.19 -2.00 -10.29
CA ALA A 73 1.25 -1.88 -9.19
C ALA A 73 0.89 -3.26 -8.61
N GLY A 74 0.65 -4.26 -9.46
CA GLY A 74 0.34 -5.63 -9.05
C GLY A 74 1.49 -6.31 -8.29
N ILE A 75 2.74 -6.15 -8.76
CA ILE A 75 3.93 -6.70 -8.08
C ILE A 75 4.10 -6.05 -6.70
N LEU A 76 4.06 -4.72 -6.64
CA LEU A 76 4.21 -3.98 -5.39
C LEU A 76 3.09 -4.29 -4.40
N TRP A 77 1.85 -4.40 -4.88
CA TRP A 77 0.72 -4.80 -4.06
C TRP A 77 0.92 -6.20 -3.48
N THR A 78 1.33 -7.18 -4.29
CA THR A 78 1.58 -8.55 -3.84
C THR A 78 2.65 -8.58 -2.74
N LEU A 79 3.76 -7.86 -2.93
CA LEU A 79 4.80 -7.73 -1.92
C LEU A 79 4.27 -7.06 -0.64
N SER A 80 3.45 -6.01 -0.78
CA SER A 80 2.86 -5.32 0.37
C SER A 80 2.03 -6.29 1.23
N ILE A 81 1.20 -7.13 0.61
CA ILE A 81 0.36 -8.10 1.31
C ILE A 81 1.21 -9.14 2.05
N LEU A 82 2.32 -9.59 1.46
CA LEU A 82 3.24 -10.50 2.16
C LEU A 82 3.77 -9.88 3.45
N PHE A 83 4.21 -8.62 3.42
CA PHE A 83 4.67 -7.93 4.64
C PHE A 83 3.56 -7.71 5.67
N LEU A 84 2.34 -7.41 5.21
CA LEU A 84 1.17 -7.31 6.09
C LEU A 84 0.90 -8.63 6.81
N LEU A 85 0.87 -9.74 6.08
CA LEU A 85 0.65 -11.08 6.62
C LEU A 85 1.76 -11.48 7.60
N LEU A 86 3.03 -11.20 7.28
CA LEU A 86 4.16 -11.45 8.18
C LEU A 86 4.03 -10.65 9.48
N SER A 87 3.59 -9.39 9.42
CA SER A 87 3.34 -8.59 10.61
C SER A 87 2.21 -9.16 11.46
N ILE A 88 1.06 -9.45 10.86
CA ILE A 88 -0.10 -10.02 11.57
C ILE A 88 0.27 -11.35 12.22
N PHE A 89 0.96 -12.23 11.49
CA PHE A 89 1.40 -13.52 12.02
C PHE A 89 2.29 -13.36 13.26
N ARG A 90 3.24 -12.43 13.24
CA ARG A 90 4.07 -12.13 14.41
C ARG A 90 3.26 -11.53 15.55
N LEU A 91 2.38 -10.58 15.26
CA LEU A 91 1.53 -9.96 16.28
C LEU A 91 0.63 -10.97 17.00
N VAL A 92 0.08 -11.95 16.27
CA VAL A 92 -0.69 -13.05 16.85
C VAL A 92 0.20 -13.97 17.67
N ARG A 93 1.38 -14.36 17.15
CA ARG A 93 2.30 -15.26 17.85
C ARG A 93 2.87 -14.66 19.13
N THR A 94 3.18 -13.36 19.16
CA THR A 94 3.69 -12.70 20.38
C THR A 94 2.63 -12.55 21.47
N ARG A 95 1.34 -12.72 21.14
CA ARG A 95 0.23 -12.62 22.11
C ARG A 95 -0.09 -13.96 22.79
N ASN A 96 0.23 -15.08 22.15
CA ASN A 96 0.04 -16.45 22.68
C ASN A 96 1.30 -16.94 23.38
#